data_AF-A0A0Z8LQF3-F1
#
_entry.id   AF-A0A0Z8LQF3-F1
#
_cell.length_a   1.000
_cell.length_b   1.000
_cell.length_c   1.000
_cell.angle_alpha   90.00
_cell.angle_beta   90.00
_cell.angle_gamma   90.00
#
_symmetry.space_group_name_H-M   'P 1'
#
loop_
_entity.id
_entity.type
_entity.pdbx_description
1 polymer ?
#
loop_
_entity_poly.entity_id
_entity_poly.type
_entity_poly.pdbx_seq_one_letter_code
_entity_poly.pdbx_strand_id
1 'polypeptide(L)'
;MTDAEKESAKKAVDADAKAATAAIDASTSPVEAQSAEDKGVGSIAQDVLDAAKQDAKNKIAKEAESAKSVIDSNPNLTDAEKDAAKKAVDADAKAATAAIDASTSPVEAQSAEDKGVGSIAQDVLDAAKQDAKNKIAKEAESAKSAIDSNPNLTDAEKAAAKKAVDTDAQAATVAIDASTSPVEAQSAEDKGVGAIAQDVLDAAKQDAKNKIAKEAESAKSAIDSNPNLTDAAKEAAKSEIDKAVEEAIVLINGVRTYQELEKIKLPMAALIKPAAKVTPVVDPNNLTEKEIARIKTFLKENNNLPEGTEINVSKDASVTIKYPDGTIDLLSPVEVVKQADKTAPTVANDGKGNIVIVPSEKAVELVVSYVDNNGKSQTVVVTKGTDGLWTASNTVVIVDPVTGQVIVPGSVIKPGTVVTAYSKDEVGNSSDSAEAEVVAVDENNSAAGVKVKSVTTNANNVEKKAKQLPNTGEEANSATSLGLVALGLGLALLAAKRRRDEEA
;
A
#
# COMPACT_ATOMS: atom_id res chain seq x y z
N MET A 1 -30.05 -4.52 62.26
CA MET A 1 -31.40 -4.47 62.85
C MET A 1 -32.23 -3.40 62.16
N THR A 2 -33.42 -3.78 61.74
CA THR A 2 -34.56 -2.89 61.45
C THR A 2 -34.99 -2.12 62.69
N ASP A 3 -35.75 -1.04 62.53
CA ASP A 3 -36.23 -0.25 63.67
C ASP A 3 -37.21 -1.02 64.56
N ALA A 4 -37.96 -1.98 63.98
CA ALA A 4 -38.82 -2.90 64.74
C ALA A 4 -38.02 -3.85 65.65
N GLU A 5 -36.88 -4.38 65.16
CA GLU A 5 -35.98 -5.20 65.99
C GLU A 5 -35.32 -4.38 67.10
N LYS A 6 -34.83 -3.16 66.81
CA LYS A 6 -34.24 -2.27 67.83
C LYS A 6 -35.24 -1.93 68.94
N GLU A 7 -36.47 -1.58 68.56
CA GLU A 7 -37.55 -1.27 69.49
C GLU A 7 -37.96 -2.49 70.33
N SER A 8 -37.89 -3.69 69.76
CA SER A 8 -38.16 -4.94 70.48
C SER A 8 -37.06 -5.26 71.49
N ALA A 9 -35.79 -5.14 71.10
CA ALA A 9 -34.64 -5.31 72.00
C ALA A 9 -34.66 -4.29 73.15
N LYS A 10 -34.97 -3.01 72.85
CA LYS A 10 -35.13 -1.99 73.88
C LYS A 10 -36.25 -2.32 74.87
N LYS A 11 -37.38 -2.85 74.40
CA LYS A 11 -38.50 -3.27 75.26
C LYS A 11 -38.15 -4.43 76.19
N ALA A 12 -37.29 -5.36 75.76
CA ALA A 12 -36.79 -6.44 76.61
C ALA A 12 -35.97 -5.86 77.77
N VAL A 13 -34.93 -5.06 77.46
CA VAL A 13 -34.10 -4.37 78.45
C VAL A 13 -34.94 -3.51 79.41
N ASP A 14 -35.89 -2.74 78.88
CA ASP A 14 -36.82 -1.92 79.67
C ASP A 14 -37.78 -2.75 80.55
N ALA A 15 -38.02 -4.02 80.22
CA ALA A 15 -38.84 -4.93 81.03
C ALA A 15 -38.02 -5.58 82.13
N ASP A 16 -36.82 -6.09 81.81
CA ASP A 16 -35.93 -6.73 82.77
C ASP A 16 -35.38 -5.73 83.80
N ALA A 17 -35.10 -4.48 83.39
CA ALA A 17 -34.77 -3.39 84.33
C ALA A 17 -35.92 -3.09 85.31
N LYS A 18 -37.19 -3.13 84.85
CA LYS A 18 -38.37 -2.96 85.74
C LYS A 18 -38.56 -4.16 86.66
N ALA A 19 -38.34 -5.37 86.17
CA ALA A 19 -38.43 -6.59 86.97
C ALA A 19 -37.36 -6.64 88.06
N ALA A 20 -36.12 -6.24 87.74
CA ALA A 20 -35.03 -6.08 88.69
C ALA A 20 -35.36 -5.04 89.77
N THR A 21 -35.81 -3.85 89.38
CA THR A 21 -36.22 -2.78 90.30
C THR A 21 -37.31 -3.26 91.28
N ALA A 22 -38.36 -3.91 90.76
CA ALA A 22 -39.44 -4.43 91.59
C ALA A 22 -38.99 -5.55 92.56
N ALA A 23 -38.00 -6.37 92.18
CA ALA A 23 -37.43 -7.40 93.05
C ALA A 23 -36.53 -6.80 94.15
N ILE A 24 -35.79 -5.73 93.84
CA ILE A 24 -35.01 -4.96 94.83
C ILE A 24 -35.96 -4.28 95.83
N ASP A 25 -37.00 -3.59 95.35
CA ASP A 25 -38.01 -2.91 96.19
C ASP A 25 -38.76 -3.89 97.12
N ALA A 26 -38.93 -5.15 96.71
CA ALA A 26 -39.58 -6.19 97.49
C ALA A 26 -38.66 -6.91 98.49
N SER A 27 -37.34 -6.62 98.47
CA SER A 27 -36.35 -7.32 99.30
C SER A 27 -36.41 -6.90 100.76
N THR A 28 -36.28 -7.85 101.68
CA THR A 28 -36.37 -7.62 103.14
C THR A 28 -35.00 -7.51 103.82
N SER A 29 -33.92 -7.77 103.09
CA SER A 29 -32.54 -7.62 103.56
C SER A 29 -31.59 -7.16 102.45
N PRO A 30 -30.41 -6.59 102.79
CA PRO A 30 -29.39 -6.22 101.81
C PRO A 30 -28.89 -7.38 100.94
N VAL A 31 -28.90 -8.62 101.46
CA VAL A 31 -28.46 -9.81 100.71
C VAL A 31 -29.49 -10.23 99.66
N GLU A 32 -30.77 -10.11 99.98
CA GLU A 32 -31.85 -10.33 98.99
C GLU A 32 -31.82 -9.27 97.89
N ALA A 33 -31.61 -7.99 98.27
CA ALA A 33 -31.48 -6.90 97.32
C ALA A 33 -30.30 -7.08 96.36
N GLN A 34 -29.12 -7.48 96.86
CA GLN A 34 -27.97 -7.78 96.00
C GLN A 34 -28.24 -8.95 95.05
N SER A 35 -28.88 -10.02 95.52
CA SER A 35 -29.25 -11.17 94.69
C SER A 35 -30.25 -10.79 93.58
N ALA A 36 -31.17 -9.86 93.86
CA ALA A 36 -32.08 -9.28 92.88
C ALA A 36 -31.36 -8.38 91.86
N GLU A 37 -30.41 -7.56 92.32
CA GLU A 37 -29.56 -6.73 91.45
C GLU A 37 -28.71 -7.60 90.51
N ASP A 38 -27.93 -8.54 91.04
CA ASP A 38 -27.03 -9.43 90.28
C ASP A 38 -27.80 -10.19 89.19
N LYS A 39 -29.00 -10.69 89.54
CA LYS A 39 -29.89 -11.35 88.59
C LYS A 39 -30.41 -10.39 87.52
N GLY A 40 -30.82 -9.19 87.90
CA GLY A 40 -31.30 -8.16 86.98
C GLY A 40 -30.23 -7.71 85.98
N VAL A 41 -29.01 -7.49 86.46
CA VAL A 41 -27.84 -7.16 85.64
C VAL A 41 -27.52 -8.29 84.66
N GLY A 42 -27.55 -9.55 85.11
CA GLY A 42 -27.36 -10.72 84.24
C GLY A 42 -28.44 -10.83 83.15
N SER A 43 -29.70 -10.56 83.50
CA SER A 43 -30.84 -10.51 82.57
C SER A 43 -30.66 -9.44 81.49
N ILE A 44 -30.38 -8.20 81.89
CA ILE A 44 -30.12 -7.07 80.96
C ILE A 44 -28.90 -7.35 80.06
N ALA A 45 -27.84 -7.97 80.60
CA ALA A 45 -26.66 -8.33 79.83
C ALA A 45 -26.98 -9.38 78.76
N GLN A 46 -27.90 -10.32 79.03
CA GLN A 46 -28.37 -11.30 78.06
C GLN A 46 -29.19 -10.64 76.94
N ASP A 47 -30.12 -9.74 77.27
CA ASP A 47 -30.88 -8.98 76.26
C ASP A 47 -29.97 -8.17 75.33
N VAL A 48 -28.94 -7.54 75.88
CA VAL A 48 -27.93 -6.78 75.11
C VAL A 48 -27.10 -7.71 74.21
N LEU A 49 -26.76 -8.92 74.69
CA LEU A 49 -26.08 -9.93 73.90
C LEU A 49 -26.95 -10.41 72.73
N ASP A 50 -28.22 -10.71 72.97
CA ASP A 50 -29.14 -11.21 71.94
C ASP A 50 -29.44 -10.14 70.89
N ALA A 51 -29.53 -8.86 71.29
CA ALA A 51 -29.60 -7.74 70.37
C ALA A 51 -28.35 -7.62 69.49
N ALA A 52 -27.15 -7.75 70.07
CA ALA A 52 -25.88 -7.71 69.34
C ALA A 52 -25.75 -8.88 68.34
N LYS A 53 -26.12 -10.10 68.75
CA LYS A 53 -26.18 -11.27 67.87
C LYS A 53 -27.13 -11.05 66.68
N GLN A 54 -28.29 -10.48 66.94
CA GLN A 54 -29.28 -10.22 65.89
C GLN A 54 -28.85 -9.12 64.91
N ASP A 55 -28.11 -8.10 65.37
CA ASP A 55 -27.53 -7.10 64.46
C ASP A 55 -26.46 -7.72 63.55
N ALA A 56 -25.55 -8.50 64.13
CA ALA A 56 -24.48 -9.19 63.41
C ALA A 56 -25.01 -10.16 62.34
N LYS A 57 -26.02 -10.99 62.67
CA LYS A 57 -26.66 -11.88 61.69
C LYS A 57 -27.30 -11.13 60.52
N ASN A 58 -27.98 -10.02 60.81
CA ASN A 58 -28.58 -9.17 59.77
C ASN A 58 -27.53 -8.58 58.83
N LYS A 59 -26.35 -8.20 59.36
CA LYS A 59 -25.24 -7.69 58.54
C LYS A 59 -24.66 -8.79 57.65
N ILE A 60 -24.42 -9.99 58.19
CA ILE A 60 -23.95 -11.17 57.42
C ILE A 60 -24.93 -11.53 56.31
N ALA A 61 -26.24 -11.56 56.57
CA ALA A 61 -27.25 -11.84 55.55
C ALA A 61 -27.20 -10.82 54.39
N LYS A 62 -27.13 -9.52 54.72
CA LYS A 62 -27.03 -8.45 53.73
C LYS A 62 -25.72 -8.50 52.93
N GLU A 63 -24.61 -8.83 53.58
CA GLU A 63 -23.31 -8.97 52.91
C GLU A 63 -23.34 -10.15 51.92
N ALA A 64 -23.90 -11.29 52.34
CA ALA A 64 -24.08 -12.46 51.49
C ALA A 64 -24.98 -12.18 50.26
N GLU A 65 -26.09 -11.45 50.44
CA GLU A 65 -26.94 -11.01 49.32
C GLU A 65 -26.19 -10.10 48.35
N SER A 66 -25.41 -9.14 48.88
CA SER A 66 -24.61 -8.20 48.09
C SER A 66 -23.52 -8.92 47.30
N ALA A 67 -22.78 -9.83 47.94
CA ALA A 67 -21.75 -10.67 47.33
C ALA A 67 -22.30 -11.51 46.18
N LYS A 68 -23.46 -12.17 46.36
CA LYS A 68 -24.12 -12.94 45.29
C LYS A 68 -24.49 -12.06 44.09
N SER A 69 -24.95 -10.83 44.32
CA SER A 69 -25.26 -9.88 43.24
C SER A 69 -24.01 -9.43 42.47
N VAL A 70 -22.86 -9.30 43.14
CA VAL A 70 -21.57 -9.01 42.49
C VAL A 70 -21.12 -10.21 41.66
N ILE A 71 -21.19 -11.43 42.22
CA ILE A 71 -20.87 -12.69 41.52
C ILE A 71 -21.75 -12.88 40.27
N ASP A 72 -23.03 -12.51 40.32
CA ASP A 72 -23.92 -12.56 39.15
C ASP A 72 -23.54 -11.58 38.03
N SER A 73 -22.93 -10.45 38.39
CA SER A 73 -22.55 -9.39 37.46
C SER A 73 -21.26 -9.71 36.66
N ASN A 74 -20.48 -10.69 37.10
CA ASN A 74 -19.28 -11.19 36.42
C ASN A 74 -19.64 -11.79 35.04
N PRO A 75 -19.18 -11.23 33.91
CA PRO A 75 -19.66 -11.60 32.57
C PRO A 75 -18.94 -12.79 31.91
N ASN A 76 -17.80 -13.22 32.45
CA ASN A 76 -16.98 -14.31 31.92
C ASN A 76 -17.09 -15.62 32.70
N LEU A 77 -17.57 -15.60 33.94
CA LEU A 77 -17.98 -16.78 34.68
C LEU A 77 -19.13 -17.51 33.98
N THR A 78 -19.01 -18.82 33.87
CA THR A 78 -20.11 -19.73 33.51
C THR A 78 -21.14 -19.82 34.65
N ASP A 79 -22.36 -20.23 34.33
CA ASP A 79 -23.42 -20.43 35.32
C ASP A 79 -23.00 -21.40 36.44
N ALA A 80 -22.23 -22.44 36.09
CA ALA A 80 -21.71 -23.42 37.05
C ALA A 80 -20.68 -22.81 38.02
N GLU A 81 -19.82 -21.90 37.56
CA GLU A 81 -18.87 -21.18 38.40
C GLU A 81 -19.59 -20.15 39.30
N LYS A 82 -20.60 -19.43 38.77
CA LYS A 82 -21.46 -18.55 39.57
C LYS A 82 -22.16 -19.31 40.68
N ASP A 83 -22.77 -20.45 40.36
CA ASP A 83 -23.43 -21.32 41.34
C ASP A 83 -22.46 -21.88 42.38
N ALA A 84 -21.21 -22.18 42.01
CA ALA A 84 -20.19 -22.63 42.95
C ALA A 84 -19.77 -21.51 43.91
N ALA A 85 -19.49 -20.30 43.39
CA ALA A 85 -19.12 -19.14 44.20
C ALA A 85 -20.25 -18.71 45.16
N LYS A 86 -21.51 -18.68 44.69
CA LYS A 86 -22.66 -18.39 45.56
C LYS A 86 -22.84 -19.41 46.69
N LYS A 87 -22.51 -20.69 46.45
CA LYS A 87 -22.53 -21.75 47.48
C LYS A 87 -21.42 -21.59 48.51
N ALA A 88 -20.26 -21.05 48.13
CA ALA A 88 -19.21 -20.68 49.08
C ALA A 88 -19.70 -19.55 50.00
N VAL A 89 -20.25 -18.47 49.43
CA VAL A 89 -20.89 -17.37 50.18
C VAL A 89 -21.96 -17.87 51.14
N ASP A 90 -22.82 -18.81 50.71
CA ASP A 90 -23.83 -19.43 51.59
C ASP A 90 -23.23 -20.27 52.72
N ALA A 91 -22.12 -20.96 52.48
CA ALA A 91 -21.43 -21.75 53.49
C ALA A 91 -20.77 -20.84 54.55
N ASP A 92 -20.10 -19.77 54.12
CA ASP A 92 -19.39 -18.85 55.00
C ASP A 92 -20.35 -17.93 55.77
N ALA A 93 -21.43 -17.46 55.15
CA ALA A 93 -22.51 -16.76 55.86
C ALA A 93 -23.16 -17.64 56.94
N LYS A 94 -23.34 -18.93 56.66
CA LYS A 94 -23.84 -19.91 57.63
C LYS A 94 -22.82 -20.18 58.76
N ALA A 95 -21.54 -20.29 58.44
CA ALA A 95 -20.48 -20.46 59.43
C ALA A 95 -20.36 -19.24 60.37
N ALA A 96 -20.43 -18.03 59.81
CA ALA A 96 -20.46 -16.78 60.58
C ALA A 96 -21.70 -16.71 61.49
N THR A 97 -22.88 -17.05 60.97
CA THR A 97 -24.13 -17.12 61.77
C THR A 97 -23.99 -18.06 62.96
N ALA A 98 -23.43 -19.26 62.76
CA ALA A 98 -23.21 -20.23 63.84
C ALA A 98 -22.18 -19.75 64.88
N ALA A 99 -21.13 -19.03 64.46
CA ALA A 99 -20.15 -18.43 65.37
C ALA A 99 -20.76 -17.28 66.18
N ILE A 100 -21.60 -16.44 65.57
CA ILE A 100 -22.37 -15.39 66.25
C ILE A 100 -23.32 -16.03 67.29
N ASP A 101 -24.04 -17.09 66.94
CA ASP A 101 -24.92 -17.82 67.86
C ASP A 101 -24.19 -18.35 69.10
N ALA A 102 -22.98 -18.88 68.90
CA ALA A 102 -22.14 -19.43 69.97
C ALA A 102 -21.49 -18.39 70.88
N SER A 103 -21.52 -17.09 70.53
CA SER A 103 -20.87 -16.03 71.32
C SER A 103 -21.51 -15.84 72.70
N THR A 104 -20.69 -15.48 73.68
CA THR A 104 -21.08 -15.25 75.09
C THR A 104 -20.98 -13.78 75.51
N SER A 105 -20.48 -12.91 74.62
CA SER A 105 -20.44 -11.46 74.81
C SER A 105 -20.65 -10.70 73.49
N PRO A 106 -21.12 -9.43 73.52
CA PRO A 106 -21.25 -8.62 72.31
C PRO A 106 -19.93 -8.45 71.52
N VAL A 107 -18.78 -8.47 72.22
CA VAL A 107 -17.45 -8.38 71.60
C VAL A 107 -17.11 -9.65 70.81
N GLU A 108 -17.49 -10.81 71.32
CA GLU A 108 -17.34 -12.08 70.60
C GLU A 108 -18.29 -12.15 69.38
N ALA A 109 -19.51 -11.62 69.49
CA ALA A 109 -20.44 -11.51 68.37
C ALA A 109 -19.87 -10.63 67.25
N GLN A 110 -19.32 -9.45 67.58
CA GLN A 110 -18.67 -8.56 66.62
C GLN A 110 -17.44 -9.21 65.97
N SER A 111 -16.60 -9.92 66.74
CA SER A 111 -15.44 -10.62 66.20
C SER A 111 -15.82 -11.74 65.22
N ALA A 112 -16.93 -12.44 65.48
CA ALA A 112 -17.49 -13.44 64.57
C ALA A 112 -18.08 -12.80 63.30
N GLU A 113 -18.75 -11.64 63.42
CA GLU A 113 -19.24 -10.83 62.31
C GLU A 113 -18.10 -10.36 61.38
N ASP A 114 -17.08 -9.71 61.94
CA ASP A 114 -15.95 -9.15 61.17
C ASP A 114 -15.21 -10.25 60.39
N LYS A 115 -15.03 -11.41 61.02
CA LYS A 115 -14.48 -12.59 60.35
C LYS A 115 -15.37 -13.10 59.23
N GLY A 116 -16.69 -13.17 59.44
CA GLY A 116 -17.66 -13.60 58.44
C GLY A 116 -17.71 -12.68 57.22
N VAL A 117 -17.69 -11.36 57.44
CA VAL A 117 -17.59 -10.35 56.38
C VAL A 117 -16.30 -10.50 55.59
N GLY A 118 -15.16 -10.70 56.27
CA GLY A 118 -13.87 -10.95 55.60
C GLY A 118 -13.87 -12.23 54.75
N SER A 119 -14.52 -13.29 55.23
CA SER A 119 -14.74 -14.54 54.51
C SER A 119 -15.56 -14.34 53.22
N ILE A 120 -16.73 -13.70 53.32
CA ILE A 120 -17.60 -13.42 52.17
C ILE A 120 -16.90 -12.48 51.16
N ALA A 121 -16.08 -11.53 51.62
CA ALA A 121 -15.28 -10.68 50.75
C ALA A 121 -14.19 -11.46 49.99
N GLN A 122 -13.64 -12.54 50.58
CA GLN A 122 -12.71 -13.44 49.90
C GLN A 122 -13.42 -14.26 48.79
N ASP A 123 -14.63 -14.75 49.02
CA ASP A 123 -15.43 -15.43 47.98
C ASP A 123 -15.67 -14.51 46.76
N VAL A 124 -15.96 -13.23 47.00
CA VAL A 124 -16.13 -12.22 45.93
C VAL A 124 -14.81 -11.99 45.18
N LEU A 125 -13.67 -11.94 45.89
CA LEU A 125 -12.35 -11.83 45.27
C LEU A 125 -12.02 -13.05 44.40
N ASP A 126 -12.27 -14.25 44.89
CA ASP A 126 -11.96 -15.48 44.15
C ASP A 126 -12.86 -15.63 42.91
N ALA A 127 -14.14 -15.24 43.01
CA ALA A 127 -15.03 -15.15 41.84
C ALA A 127 -14.55 -14.11 40.80
N ALA A 128 -14.08 -12.93 41.24
CA ALA A 128 -13.54 -11.91 40.34
C ALA A 128 -12.23 -12.36 39.66
N LYS A 129 -11.34 -13.05 40.38
CA LYS A 129 -10.14 -13.66 39.81
C LYS A 129 -10.49 -14.71 38.75
N GLN A 130 -11.50 -15.54 39.00
CA GLN A 130 -11.92 -16.56 38.05
C GLN A 130 -12.57 -15.95 36.79
N ASP A 131 -13.33 -14.85 36.92
CA ASP A 131 -13.86 -14.10 35.78
C ASP A 131 -12.72 -13.59 34.87
N ALA A 132 -11.74 -12.93 35.48
CA ALA A 132 -10.58 -12.39 34.80
C ALA A 132 -9.75 -13.47 34.07
N LYS A 133 -9.52 -14.62 34.71
CA LYS A 133 -8.86 -15.78 34.06
C LYS A 133 -9.65 -16.29 32.86
N ASN A 134 -10.97 -16.41 32.99
CA ASN A 134 -11.83 -16.84 31.89
C ASN A 134 -11.81 -15.84 30.72
N LYS A 135 -11.67 -14.53 30.98
CA LYS A 135 -11.49 -13.53 29.93
C LYS A 135 -10.13 -13.65 29.23
N ILE A 136 -9.04 -13.79 29.99
CA ILE A 136 -7.69 -14.01 29.44
C ILE A 136 -7.64 -15.27 28.56
N ALA A 137 -8.29 -16.36 28.97
CA ALA A 137 -8.36 -17.59 28.17
C ALA A 137 -9.07 -17.37 26.82
N LYS A 138 -10.24 -16.72 26.82
CA LYS A 138 -11.01 -16.38 25.60
C LYS A 138 -10.24 -15.45 24.65
N GLU A 139 -9.53 -14.47 25.22
CA GLU A 139 -8.70 -13.55 24.43
C GLU A 139 -7.52 -14.28 23.80
N ALA A 140 -6.83 -15.14 24.56
CA ALA A 140 -5.73 -15.95 24.05
C ALA A 140 -6.16 -16.92 22.92
N GLU A 141 -7.35 -17.53 23.02
CA GLU A 141 -7.92 -18.36 21.94
C GLU A 141 -8.26 -17.54 20.68
N SER A 142 -8.84 -16.36 20.87
CA SER A 142 -9.18 -15.42 19.79
C SER A 142 -7.91 -14.93 19.08
N ALA A 143 -6.89 -14.54 19.85
CA ALA A 143 -5.58 -14.13 19.37
C ALA A 143 -4.88 -15.23 18.55
N LYS A 144 -4.85 -16.47 19.04
CA LYS A 144 -4.30 -17.62 18.30
C LYS A 144 -5.02 -17.86 16.96
N SER A 145 -6.33 -17.67 16.94
CA SER A 145 -7.17 -17.81 15.73
C SER A 145 -6.92 -16.69 14.70
N ALA A 146 -6.72 -15.46 15.19
CA ALA A 146 -6.30 -14.33 14.36
C ALA A 146 -4.88 -14.54 13.79
N ILE A 147 -3.95 -15.05 14.60
CA ILE A 147 -2.59 -15.41 14.17
C ILE A 147 -2.64 -16.46 13.05
N ASP A 148 -3.45 -17.51 13.17
CA ASP A 148 -3.59 -18.55 12.14
C ASP A 148 -4.13 -18.02 10.81
N SER A 149 -4.97 -16.98 10.85
CA SER A 149 -5.61 -16.38 9.68
C SER A 149 -4.65 -15.55 8.80
N ASN A 150 -3.44 -15.26 9.28
CA ASN A 150 -2.39 -14.56 8.53
C ASN A 150 -1.85 -15.44 7.37
N PRO A 151 -1.96 -15.03 6.09
CA PRO A 151 -1.65 -15.90 4.95
C PRO A 151 -0.17 -15.89 4.51
N ASN A 152 0.64 -14.96 5.02
CA ASN A 152 2.06 -14.81 4.69
C ASN A 152 3.02 -15.24 5.80
N LEU A 153 2.54 -15.42 7.02
CA LEU A 153 3.31 -16.10 8.08
C LEU A 153 3.53 -17.58 7.74
N THR A 154 4.76 -18.03 7.93
CA THR A 154 5.13 -19.45 7.96
C THR A 154 4.60 -20.14 9.22
N ASP A 155 4.51 -21.47 9.20
CA ASP A 155 4.08 -22.26 10.37
C ASP A 155 4.98 -22.03 11.59
N ALA A 156 6.29 -21.78 11.37
CA ALA A 156 7.25 -21.47 12.42
C ALA A 156 6.98 -20.10 13.07
N GLU A 157 6.66 -19.08 12.27
CA GLU A 157 6.29 -17.75 12.79
C GLU A 157 4.94 -17.77 13.51
N LYS A 158 3.95 -18.51 12.98
CA LYS A 158 2.66 -18.74 13.66
C LYS A 158 2.87 -19.42 15.01
N ALA A 159 3.69 -20.48 15.07
CA ALA A 159 4.01 -21.16 16.32
C ALA A 159 4.73 -20.24 17.31
N ALA A 160 5.66 -19.40 16.85
CA ALA A 160 6.36 -18.43 17.70
C ALA A 160 5.41 -17.37 18.28
N ALA A 161 4.54 -16.78 17.44
CA ALA A 161 3.56 -15.78 17.88
C ALA A 161 2.53 -16.36 18.86
N LYS A 162 2.01 -17.57 18.60
CA LYS A 162 1.11 -18.26 19.54
C LYS A 162 1.78 -18.54 20.88
N LYS A 163 3.09 -18.87 20.88
CA LYS A 163 3.86 -19.06 22.11
C LYS A 163 4.05 -17.75 22.90
N ALA A 164 4.13 -16.60 22.23
CA ALA A 164 4.12 -15.30 22.91
C ALA A 164 2.78 -15.10 23.63
N VAL A 165 1.65 -15.31 22.93
CA VAL A 165 0.30 -15.25 23.51
C VAL A 165 0.14 -16.18 24.72
N ASP A 166 0.65 -17.41 24.64
CA ASP A 166 0.65 -18.35 25.78
C ASP A 166 1.49 -17.85 26.97
N THR A 167 2.59 -17.15 26.70
CA THR A 167 3.49 -16.60 27.74
C THR A 167 2.82 -15.41 28.44
N ASP A 168 2.20 -14.51 27.69
CA ASP A 168 1.55 -13.31 28.26
C ASP A 168 0.20 -13.64 28.92
N ALA A 169 -0.56 -14.61 28.41
CA ALA A 169 -1.72 -15.16 29.10
C ALA A 169 -1.35 -15.84 30.43
N GLN A 170 -0.22 -16.55 30.47
CA GLN A 170 0.30 -17.12 31.71
C GLN A 170 0.76 -16.04 32.69
N ALA A 171 1.46 -15.00 32.23
CA ALA A 171 1.89 -13.87 33.05
C ALA A 171 0.69 -13.12 33.66
N ALA A 172 -0.35 -12.88 32.86
CA ALA A 172 -1.60 -12.28 33.31
C ALA A 172 -2.29 -13.16 34.37
N THR A 173 -2.37 -14.47 34.16
CA THR A 173 -2.94 -15.43 35.11
C THR A 173 -2.22 -15.37 36.46
N VAL A 174 -0.88 -15.35 36.48
CA VAL A 174 -0.07 -15.22 37.71
C VAL A 174 -0.31 -13.89 38.42
N ALA A 175 -0.46 -12.79 37.68
CA ALA A 175 -0.77 -11.48 38.26
C ALA A 175 -2.19 -11.42 38.86
N ILE A 176 -3.18 -12.04 38.19
CA ILE A 176 -4.54 -12.19 38.71
C ILE A 176 -4.54 -13.03 40.00
N ASP A 177 -3.81 -14.15 40.03
CA ASP A 177 -3.67 -14.99 41.23
C ASP A 177 -3.07 -14.24 42.42
N ALA A 178 -2.07 -13.39 42.18
CA ALA A 178 -1.43 -12.56 43.20
C ALA A 178 -2.29 -11.38 43.71
N SER A 179 -3.44 -11.10 43.10
CA SER A 179 -4.30 -9.96 43.45
C SER A 179 -4.91 -10.11 44.85
N THR A 180 -5.04 -8.99 45.57
CA THR A 180 -5.65 -8.91 46.91
C THR A 180 -6.99 -8.18 46.93
N SER A 181 -7.43 -7.64 45.79
CA SER A 181 -8.76 -7.05 45.62
C SER A 181 -9.29 -7.27 44.19
N PRO A 182 -10.62 -7.20 43.96
CA PRO A 182 -11.20 -7.29 42.62
C PRO A 182 -10.67 -6.23 41.64
N VAL A 183 -10.32 -5.04 42.15
CA VAL A 183 -9.75 -3.93 41.35
C VAL A 183 -8.33 -4.26 40.88
N GLU A 184 -7.52 -4.92 41.72
CA GLU A 184 -6.20 -5.42 41.31
C GLU A 184 -6.32 -6.54 40.26
N ALA A 185 -7.29 -7.44 40.42
CA ALA A 185 -7.56 -8.51 39.45
C ALA A 185 -7.95 -7.92 38.08
N GLN A 186 -8.87 -6.94 38.04
CA GLN A 186 -9.23 -6.23 36.80
C GLN A 186 -8.02 -5.51 36.19
N SER A 187 -7.17 -4.87 36.99
CA SER A 187 -5.96 -4.19 36.48
C SER A 187 -4.91 -5.17 35.93
N ALA A 188 -4.84 -6.40 36.46
CA ALA A 188 -4.00 -7.46 35.92
C ALA A 188 -4.58 -8.04 34.62
N GLU A 189 -5.90 -8.21 34.54
CA GLU A 189 -6.64 -8.60 33.34
C GLU A 189 -6.44 -7.60 32.19
N ASP A 190 -6.68 -6.31 32.42
CA ASP A 190 -6.57 -5.27 31.39
C ASP A 190 -5.16 -5.21 30.78
N LYS A 191 -4.13 -5.42 31.61
CA LYS A 191 -2.73 -5.52 31.15
C LYS A 191 -2.49 -6.77 30.33
N GLY A 192 -3.04 -7.92 30.75
CA GLY A 192 -2.95 -9.18 30.02
C GLY A 192 -3.61 -9.12 28.65
N VAL A 193 -4.83 -8.56 28.57
CA VAL A 193 -5.55 -8.32 27.31
C VAL A 193 -4.75 -7.39 26.40
N GLY A 194 -4.19 -6.30 26.95
CA GLY A 194 -3.34 -5.37 26.19
C GLY A 194 -2.06 -6.01 25.64
N ALA A 195 -1.44 -6.93 26.40
CA ALA A 195 -0.25 -7.66 25.99
C ALA A 195 -0.57 -8.69 24.89
N ILE A 196 -1.61 -9.50 25.07
CA ILE A 196 -2.10 -10.43 24.04
C ILE A 196 -2.46 -9.69 22.74
N ALA A 197 -3.13 -8.54 22.83
CA ALA A 197 -3.45 -7.72 21.65
C ALA A 197 -2.19 -7.19 20.92
N GLN A 198 -1.11 -6.91 21.64
CA GLN A 198 0.18 -6.52 21.07
C GLN A 198 0.82 -7.69 20.30
N ASP A 199 0.74 -8.93 20.81
CA ASP A 199 1.23 -10.12 20.08
C ASP A 199 0.50 -10.32 18.74
N VAL A 200 -0.83 -10.14 18.69
CA VAL A 200 -1.58 -10.26 17.42
C VAL A 200 -1.18 -9.16 16.44
N LEU A 201 -0.91 -7.94 16.94
CA LEU A 201 -0.43 -6.83 16.11
C LEU A 201 0.98 -7.12 15.56
N ASP A 202 1.90 -7.63 16.37
CA ASP A 202 3.26 -7.94 15.91
C ASP A 202 3.30 -9.13 14.96
N ALA A 203 2.43 -10.13 15.14
CA ALA A 203 2.19 -11.18 14.13
C ALA A 203 1.70 -10.59 12.80
N ALA A 204 0.78 -9.63 12.83
CA ALA A 204 0.27 -8.97 11.62
C ALA A 204 1.31 -8.05 10.95
N LYS A 205 2.18 -7.38 11.73
CA LYS A 205 3.37 -6.69 11.20
C LYS A 205 4.30 -7.65 10.48
N GLN A 206 4.50 -8.85 11.02
CA GLN A 206 5.34 -9.86 10.39
C GLN A 206 4.70 -10.43 9.12
N ASP A 207 3.37 -10.63 9.09
CA ASP A 207 2.65 -10.99 7.85
C ASP A 207 2.86 -9.96 6.74
N ALA A 208 2.71 -8.67 7.08
CA ALA A 208 2.91 -7.57 6.14
C ALA A 208 4.36 -7.51 5.60
N LYS A 209 5.38 -7.76 6.44
CA LYS A 209 6.79 -7.87 5.99
C LYS A 209 6.98 -9.03 5.02
N ASN A 210 6.44 -10.21 5.35
CA ASN A 210 6.55 -11.39 4.49
C ASN A 210 5.81 -11.21 3.15
N LYS A 211 4.68 -10.50 3.16
CA LYS A 211 3.97 -10.10 1.93
C LYS A 211 4.84 -9.20 1.05
N ILE A 212 5.40 -8.14 1.62
CA ILE A 212 6.26 -7.18 0.92
C ILE A 212 7.53 -7.87 0.38
N ALA A 213 8.12 -8.81 1.12
CA ALA A 213 9.25 -9.62 0.64
C ALA A 213 8.88 -10.45 -0.60
N LYS A 214 7.73 -11.14 -0.59
CA LYS A 214 7.24 -11.93 -1.74
C LYS A 214 6.93 -11.04 -2.97
N GLU A 215 6.34 -9.87 -2.75
CA GLU A 215 6.07 -8.88 -3.80
C GLU A 215 7.38 -8.38 -4.43
N ALA A 216 8.38 -8.06 -3.59
CA ALA A 216 9.72 -7.68 -4.04
C ALA A 216 10.43 -8.80 -4.81
N GLU A 217 10.46 -10.04 -4.30
CA GLU A 217 11.05 -11.21 -4.98
C GLU A 217 10.41 -11.47 -6.36
N SER A 218 9.09 -11.34 -6.44
CA SER A 218 8.33 -11.47 -7.70
C SER A 218 8.70 -10.39 -8.70
N ALA A 219 8.81 -9.12 -8.25
CA ALA A 219 9.22 -8.00 -9.08
C ALA A 219 10.68 -8.14 -9.57
N LYS A 220 11.62 -8.51 -8.69
CA LYS A 220 13.02 -8.78 -9.07
C LYS A 220 13.12 -9.90 -10.11
N SER A 221 12.36 -10.98 -9.94
CA SER A 221 12.31 -12.09 -10.90
C SER A 221 11.78 -11.68 -12.27
N ALA A 222 10.79 -10.78 -12.32
CA ALA A 222 10.27 -10.21 -13.56
C ALA A 222 11.28 -9.28 -14.25
N ILE A 223 12.02 -8.47 -13.48
CA ILE A 223 13.11 -7.61 -13.97
C ILE A 223 14.25 -8.45 -14.55
N ASP A 224 14.71 -9.47 -13.83
CA ASP A 224 15.79 -10.37 -14.29
C ASP A 224 15.39 -11.10 -15.59
N SER A 225 14.13 -11.50 -15.70
CA SER A 225 13.56 -12.17 -16.87
C SER A 225 13.32 -11.26 -18.08
N ASN A 226 13.36 -9.92 -17.92
CA ASN A 226 13.06 -8.99 -19.01
C ASN A 226 14.23 -8.91 -20.01
N PRO A 227 14.04 -9.28 -21.30
CA PRO A 227 15.10 -9.22 -22.31
C PRO A 227 15.36 -7.80 -22.86
N ASN A 228 14.46 -6.85 -22.60
CA ASN A 228 14.56 -5.46 -23.07
C ASN A 228 15.33 -4.55 -22.09
N LEU A 229 15.69 -5.04 -20.91
CA LEU A 229 16.53 -4.33 -19.94
C LEU A 229 17.98 -4.78 -20.04
N THR A 230 18.91 -3.82 -19.94
CA THR A 230 20.35 -4.10 -19.78
C THR A 230 20.64 -4.56 -18.35
N ASP A 231 21.73 -5.29 -18.14
CA ASP A 231 22.13 -5.77 -16.81
C ASP A 231 22.27 -4.61 -15.81
N ALA A 232 22.86 -3.48 -16.24
CA ALA A 232 22.96 -2.28 -15.42
C ALA A 232 21.59 -1.68 -15.02
N ALA A 233 20.60 -1.72 -15.93
CA ALA A 233 19.24 -1.28 -15.62
C ALA A 233 18.52 -2.25 -14.67
N LYS A 234 18.78 -3.55 -14.79
CA LYS A 234 18.26 -4.59 -13.88
C LYS A 234 18.81 -4.41 -12.46
N GLU A 235 20.13 -4.25 -12.31
CA GLU A 235 20.74 -4.02 -10.99
C GLU A 235 20.25 -2.71 -10.34
N ALA A 236 20.13 -1.62 -11.12
CA ALA A 236 19.56 -0.37 -10.62
C ALA A 236 18.13 -0.55 -10.10
N ALA A 237 17.26 -1.21 -10.88
CA ALA A 237 15.87 -1.46 -10.50
C ALA A 237 15.75 -2.36 -9.25
N LYS A 238 16.57 -3.41 -9.14
CA LYS A 238 16.59 -4.28 -7.94
C LYS A 238 17.00 -3.51 -6.68
N SER A 239 17.93 -2.55 -6.80
CA SER A 239 18.31 -1.63 -5.72
C SER A 239 17.19 -0.65 -5.35
N GLU A 240 16.43 -0.15 -6.33
CA GLU A 240 15.24 0.69 -6.09
C GLU A 240 14.15 -0.09 -5.32
N ILE A 241 13.94 -1.38 -5.63
CA ILE A 241 13.07 -2.29 -4.87
C ILE A 241 13.57 -2.47 -3.43
N ASP A 242 14.86 -2.80 -3.24
CA ASP A 242 15.41 -3.03 -1.89
C ASP A 242 15.26 -1.82 -0.99
N LYS A 243 15.53 -0.62 -1.51
CA LYS A 243 15.29 0.63 -0.79
C LYS A 243 13.81 0.83 -0.42
N ALA A 244 12.88 0.55 -1.35
CA ALA A 244 11.46 0.67 -1.09
C ALA A 244 10.97 -0.35 -0.03
N VAL A 245 11.55 -1.55 -0.01
CA VAL A 245 11.31 -2.56 1.03
C VAL A 245 11.82 -2.08 2.40
N GLU A 246 13.02 -1.52 2.48
CA GLU A 246 13.55 -0.94 3.73
C GLU A 246 12.65 0.17 4.27
N GLU A 247 12.25 1.13 3.42
CA GLU A 247 11.34 2.23 3.79
C GLU A 247 9.98 1.69 4.28
N ALA A 248 9.40 0.69 3.60
CA ALA A 248 8.15 0.06 4.02
C ALA A 248 8.27 -0.72 5.34
N ILE A 249 9.38 -1.42 5.58
CA ILE A 249 9.65 -2.12 6.85
C ILE A 249 9.75 -1.13 8.02
N VAL A 250 10.39 0.02 7.82
CA VAL A 250 10.45 1.10 8.84
C VAL A 250 9.04 1.59 9.19
N LEU A 251 8.19 1.81 8.18
CA LEU A 251 6.79 2.20 8.41
C LEU A 251 6.02 1.09 9.16
N ILE A 252 6.13 -0.18 8.75
CA ILE A 252 5.46 -1.33 9.39
C ILE A 252 5.87 -1.48 10.86
N ASN A 253 7.13 -1.22 11.22
CA ASN A 253 7.54 -1.31 12.62
C ASN A 253 6.85 -0.22 13.48
N GLY A 254 6.64 0.98 12.92
CA GLY A 254 6.09 2.15 13.61
C GLY A 254 4.57 2.17 13.81
N VAL A 255 3.80 1.36 13.09
CA VAL A 255 2.32 1.32 13.21
C VAL A 255 1.86 0.82 14.58
N ARG A 256 0.67 1.28 14.98
CA ARG A 256 -0.02 0.89 16.22
C ARG A 256 -1.36 0.20 15.96
N THR A 257 -1.83 0.19 14.72
CA THR A 257 -3.15 -0.33 14.35
C THR A 257 -3.13 -1.08 13.00
N TYR A 258 -4.09 -2.00 12.82
CA TYR A 258 -4.32 -2.68 11.54
C TYR A 258 -4.66 -1.73 10.39
N GLN A 259 -5.36 -0.63 10.67
CA GLN A 259 -5.75 0.37 9.67
C GLN A 259 -4.56 1.19 9.14
N GLU A 260 -3.43 1.21 9.87
CA GLU A 260 -2.18 1.77 9.39
C GLU A 260 -1.40 0.75 8.55
N LEU A 261 -1.39 -0.54 8.95
CA LEU A 261 -0.76 -1.62 8.20
C LEU A 261 -1.30 -1.74 6.77
N GLU A 262 -2.63 -1.73 6.57
CA GLU A 262 -3.25 -1.93 5.26
C GLU A 262 -2.89 -0.84 4.23
N LYS A 263 -2.46 0.34 4.70
CA LYS A 263 -2.06 1.48 3.86
C LYS A 263 -0.62 1.36 3.36
N ILE A 264 0.21 0.51 3.97
CA ILE A 264 1.63 0.36 3.60
C ILE A 264 1.72 -0.66 2.47
N LYS A 265 2.25 -0.22 1.33
CA LYS A 265 2.43 -1.00 0.10
C LYS A 265 3.74 -0.55 -0.57
N LEU A 266 4.36 -1.43 -1.37
CA LEU A 266 5.47 -1.02 -2.21
C LEU A 266 4.97 -0.10 -3.34
N PRO A 267 5.67 1.01 -3.65
CA PRO A 267 5.32 1.90 -4.75
C PRO A 267 5.50 1.19 -6.10
N MET A 268 4.53 1.31 -7.00
CA MET A 268 4.53 0.60 -8.28
C MET A 268 5.71 1.00 -9.18
N ALA A 269 6.16 2.26 -9.11
CA ALA A 269 7.37 2.74 -9.78
C ALA A 269 8.68 2.12 -9.27
N ALA A 270 8.71 1.53 -8.06
CA ALA A 270 9.87 0.73 -7.64
C ALA A 270 9.75 -0.72 -8.15
N LEU A 271 8.54 -1.29 -8.20
CA LEU A 271 8.29 -2.67 -8.61
C LEU A 271 8.47 -2.92 -10.11
N ILE A 272 8.45 -1.87 -10.93
CA ILE A 272 8.45 -1.96 -12.39
C ILE A 272 9.60 -1.11 -12.91
N LYS A 273 10.47 -1.67 -13.77
CA LYS A 273 11.41 -0.86 -14.56
C LYS A 273 11.01 -0.79 -16.02
N PRO A 274 10.61 0.39 -16.54
CA PRO A 274 10.28 0.55 -17.95
C PRO A 274 11.55 0.48 -18.81
N ALA A 275 11.63 -0.56 -19.64
CA ALA A 275 12.56 -0.66 -20.75
C ALA A 275 12.22 0.36 -21.84
N ALA A 276 13.25 1.06 -22.32
CA ALA A 276 13.21 1.97 -23.46
C ALA A 276 14.13 1.47 -24.57
N LYS A 277 13.71 1.63 -25.83
CA LYS A 277 14.60 1.48 -27.00
C LYS A 277 14.98 2.88 -27.48
N VAL A 278 16.28 3.16 -27.55
CA VAL A 278 16.81 4.40 -28.14
C VAL A 278 16.48 4.44 -29.64
N THR A 279 15.49 5.23 -30.02
CA THR A 279 15.03 5.39 -31.40
C THR A 279 15.73 6.55 -32.12
N PRO A 280 16.19 6.38 -33.37
CA PRO A 280 16.68 7.51 -34.15
C PRO A 280 15.53 8.44 -34.56
N VAL A 281 15.73 9.75 -34.39
CA VAL A 281 14.75 10.82 -34.71
C VAL A 281 15.44 12.00 -35.38
N VAL A 282 14.70 12.78 -36.18
CA VAL A 282 15.30 13.84 -37.01
C VAL A 282 15.83 15.01 -36.17
N ASP A 283 15.05 15.42 -35.16
CA ASP A 283 15.38 16.40 -34.13
C ASP A 283 14.97 15.88 -32.75
N PRO A 284 15.93 15.42 -31.91
CA PRO A 284 15.65 14.94 -30.56
C PRO A 284 14.96 15.95 -29.63
N ASN A 285 14.98 17.25 -29.93
CA ASN A 285 14.40 18.30 -29.09
C ASN A 285 12.99 18.72 -29.53
N ASN A 286 12.50 18.22 -30.68
CA ASN A 286 11.18 18.56 -31.23
C ASN A 286 10.59 17.38 -32.01
N LEU A 287 10.17 16.35 -31.28
CA LEU A 287 9.55 15.15 -31.85
C LEU A 287 8.25 15.46 -32.60
N THR A 288 8.08 14.79 -33.74
CA THR A 288 6.81 14.72 -34.47
C THR A 288 5.80 13.81 -33.76
N GLU A 289 4.51 13.99 -34.05
CA GLU A 289 3.44 13.12 -33.51
C GLU A 289 3.66 11.64 -33.88
N LYS A 290 4.27 11.36 -35.03
CA LYS A 290 4.62 10.00 -35.47
C LYS A 290 5.76 9.39 -34.65
N GLU A 291 6.77 10.19 -34.27
CA GLU A 291 7.86 9.74 -33.38
C GLU A 291 7.32 9.50 -31.96
N ILE A 292 6.54 10.44 -31.42
CA ILE A 292 5.84 10.32 -30.13
C ILE A 292 4.96 9.05 -30.08
N ALA A 293 4.17 8.79 -31.12
CA ALA A 293 3.32 7.61 -31.20
C ALA A 293 4.15 6.31 -31.19
N ARG A 294 5.27 6.25 -31.93
CA ARG A 294 6.16 5.06 -31.95
C ARG A 294 6.77 4.78 -30.58
N ILE A 295 7.30 5.80 -29.90
CA ILE A 295 7.87 5.67 -28.54
C ILE A 295 6.78 5.19 -27.56
N LYS A 296 5.59 5.79 -27.61
CA LYS A 296 4.47 5.43 -26.74
C LYS A 296 3.93 4.02 -27.00
N THR A 297 3.92 3.54 -28.24
CA THR A 297 3.59 2.15 -28.57
C THR A 297 4.63 1.19 -28.03
N PHE A 298 5.93 1.45 -28.28
CA PHE A 298 7.02 0.61 -27.76
C PHE A 298 6.93 0.45 -26.23
N LEU A 299 6.77 1.56 -25.50
CA LEU A 299 6.70 1.55 -24.04
C LEU A 299 5.50 0.77 -23.50
N LYS A 300 4.37 0.73 -24.22
CA LYS A 300 3.20 -0.08 -23.83
C LYS A 300 3.44 -1.57 -24.06
N GLU A 301 3.92 -1.92 -25.25
CA GLU A 301 4.04 -3.31 -25.70
C GLU A 301 5.19 -4.08 -25.01
N ASN A 302 6.24 -3.38 -24.57
CA ASN A 302 7.48 -4.01 -24.09
C ASN A 302 7.65 -4.02 -22.57
N ASN A 303 6.73 -3.41 -21.82
CA ASN A 303 6.84 -3.24 -20.36
C ASN A 303 5.69 -3.84 -19.55
N ASN A 304 4.70 -4.44 -20.22
CA ASN A 304 3.56 -5.13 -19.59
C ASN A 304 2.91 -4.30 -18.46
N LEU A 305 2.71 -3.00 -18.73
CA LEU A 305 2.34 -2.01 -17.74
C LEU A 305 0.93 -2.25 -17.18
N PRO A 306 0.70 -2.03 -15.87
CA PRO A 306 -0.62 -2.18 -15.25
C PRO A 306 -1.72 -1.35 -15.91
N GLU A 307 -2.95 -1.86 -15.88
CA GLU A 307 -4.11 -1.14 -16.40
C GLU A 307 -4.31 0.19 -15.66
N GLY A 308 -4.63 1.26 -16.40
CA GLY A 308 -4.69 2.63 -15.87
C GLY A 308 -3.36 3.40 -15.91
N THR A 309 -2.25 2.79 -16.36
CA THR A 309 -0.97 3.51 -16.52
C THR A 309 -1.04 4.58 -17.62
N GLU A 310 -0.73 5.83 -17.26
CA GLU A 310 -0.68 6.99 -18.16
C GLU A 310 0.75 7.19 -18.68
N ILE A 311 0.98 7.09 -19.99
CA ILE A 311 2.26 7.43 -20.63
C ILE A 311 2.15 8.77 -21.34
N ASN A 312 2.98 9.73 -20.95
CA ASN A 312 3.17 11.00 -21.63
C ASN A 312 4.58 11.04 -22.26
N VAL A 313 4.66 11.39 -23.54
CA VAL A 313 5.92 11.60 -24.27
C VAL A 313 5.82 13.02 -24.83
N SER A 314 6.70 13.90 -24.37
CA SER A 314 6.72 15.31 -24.75
C SER A 314 7.53 15.55 -26.03
N LYS A 315 7.54 16.79 -26.52
CA LYS A 315 8.29 17.16 -27.73
C LYS A 315 9.81 17.17 -27.54
N ASP A 316 10.31 17.39 -26.34
CA ASP A 316 11.74 17.32 -26.01
C ASP A 316 12.20 15.87 -25.68
N ALA A 317 11.36 14.89 -26.01
CA ALA A 317 11.54 13.47 -25.75
C ALA A 317 11.65 13.07 -24.27
N SER A 318 11.32 13.95 -23.31
CA SER A 318 11.08 13.48 -21.94
C SER A 318 9.84 12.60 -21.86
N VAL A 319 9.91 11.54 -21.04
CA VAL A 319 8.78 10.62 -20.84
C VAL A 319 8.41 10.56 -19.37
N THR A 320 7.11 10.67 -19.10
CA THR A 320 6.50 10.44 -17.79
C THR A 320 5.60 9.22 -17.89
N ILE A 321 5.82 8.24 -17.02
CA ILE A 321 4.95 7.07 -16.87
C ILE A 321 4.33 7.17 -15.47
N LYS A 322 3.02 7.37 -15.39
CA LYS A 322 2.30 7.51 -14.13
C LYS A 322 1.43 6.28 -13.89
N TYR A 323 1.65 5.62 -12.76
CA TYR A 323 0.99 4.38 -12.36
C TYR A 323 -0.34 4.63 -11.65
N PRO A 324 -1.23 3.61 -11.53
CA PRO A 324 -2.52 3.73 -10.87
C PRO A 324 -2.47 4.12 -9.38
N ASP A 325 -1.38 3.80 -8.68
CA ASP A 325 -1.14 4.22 -7.29
C ASP A 325 -0.69 5.70 -7.16
N GLY A 326 -0.52 6.39 -8.29
CA GLY A 326 -0.06 7.77 -8.37
C GLY A 326 1.46 7.93 -8.40
N THR A 327 2.24 6.85 -8.31
CA THR A 327 3.71 6.89 -8.46
C THR A 327 4.09 7.15 -9.91
N ILE A 328 5.32 7.65 -10.13
CA ILE A 328 5.77 8.16 -11.43
C ILE A 328 7.19 7.67 -11.71
N ASP A 329 7.38 7.10 -12.90
CA ASP A 329 8.66 6.90 -13.55
C ASP A 329 8.97 8.04 -14.53
N LEU A 330 10.26 8.36 -14.66
CA LEU A 330 10.77 9.37 -15.58
C LEU A 330 11.90 8.77 -16.42
N LEU A 331 11.77 8.83 -17.74
CA LEU A 331 12.85 8.49 -18.67
C LEU A 331 13.39 9.78 -19.30
N SER A 332 14.71 9.91 -19.31
CA SER A 332 15.40 11.04 -19.92
C SER A 332 15.45 10.91 -21.45
N PRO A 333 15.56 12.04 -22.19
CA PRO A 333 15.62 12.02 -23.65
C PRO A 333 16.68 11.06 -24.24
N VAL A 334 17.83 10.93 -23.57
CA VAL A 334 18.94 10.07 -24.02
C VAL A 334 18.67 8.57 -23.90
N GLU A 335 17.69 8.16 -23.08
CA GLU A 335 17.26 6.77 -22.95
C GLU A 335 16.26 6.35 -24.03
N VAL A 336 15.55 7.31 -24.63
CA VAL A 336 14.45 7.05 -25.59
C VAL A 336 14.78 7.47 -27.03
N VAL A 337 15.64 8.46 -27.24
CA VAL A 337 15.97 8.97 -28.57
C VAL A 337 17.46 9.24 -28.78
N LYS A 338 17.89 9.13 -30.04
CA LYS A 338 19.18 9.62 -30.55
C LYS A 338 18.95 10.36 -31.86
N GLN A 339 19.87 11.24 -32.25
CA GLN A 339 19.78 11.86 -33.57
C GLN A 339 19.93 10.80 -34.67
N ALA A 340 19.07 10.86 -35.67
CA ALA A 340 19.14 10.04 -36.88
C ALA A 340 20.43 10.32 -37.67
N ASP A 341 20.90 9.32 -38.40
CA ASP A 341 22.12 9.45 -39.20
C ASP A 341 21.86 10.29 -40.46
N LYS A 342 22.49 11.46 -40.53
CA LYS A 342 22.35 12.39 -41.66
C LYS A 342 23.38 12.20 -42.76
N THR A 343 24.28 11.21 -42.64
CA THR A 343 25.33 10.96 -43.64
C THR A 343 24.74 10.72 -45.03
N ALA A 344 25.06 11.59 -45.97
CA ALA A 344 24.59 11.46 -47.35
C ALA A 344 25.22 10.25 -48.06
N PRO A 345 24.52 9.60 -49.02
CA PRO A 345 25.13 8.61 -49.90
C PRO A 345 26.31 9.21 -50.66
N THR A 346 27.32 8.40 -50.98
CA THR A 346 28.40 8.88 -51.87
C THR A 346 28.00 8.69 -53.33
N VAL A 347 28.35 9.64 -54.20
CA VAL A 347 28.09 9.58 -55.65
C VAL A 347 29.40 9.82 -56.40
N ALA A 348 29.77 8.90 -57.30
CA ALA A 348 31.06 8.88 -57.97
C ALA A 348 30.96 8.36 -59.42
N ASN A 349 32.06 8.51 -60.18
CA ASN A 349 32.22 7.93 -61.52
C ASN A 349 32.84 6.52 -61.40
N ASP A 350 32.38 5.56 -62.20
CA ASP A 350 33.03 4.23 -62.33
C ASP A 350 34.24 4.21 -63.29
N GLY A 351 34.52 5.35 -63.95
CA GLY A 351 35.54 5.47 -64.98
C GLY A 351 35.15 4.92 -66.37
N LYS A 352 33.92 4.42 -66.53
CA LYS A 352 33.37 3.85 -67.78
C LYS A 352 32.12 4.58 -68.28
N GLY A 353 31.82 5.75 -67.70
CA GLY A 353 30.67 6.58 -68.06
C GLY A 353 29.38 6.26 -67.30
N ASN A 354 29.46 5.56 -66.17
CA ASN A 354 28.32 5.28 -65.29
C ASN A 354 28.45 5.99 -63.95
N ILE A 355 27.30 6.18 -63.28
CA ILE A 355 27.23 6.80 -61.95
C ILE A 355 27.12 5.70 -60.90
N VAL A 356 28.03 5.72 -59.93
CA VAL A 356 28.05 4.82 -58.78
C VAL A 356 27.50 5.56 -57.57
N ILE A 357 26.51 4.99 -56.89
CA ILE A 357 25.96 5.49 -55.63
C ILE A 357 26.20 4.42 -54.56
N VAL A 358 26.77 4.80 -53.41
CA VAL A 358 26.90 3.91 -52.24
C VAL A 358 26.04 4.46 -51.10
N PRO A 359 25.13 3.64 -50.51
CA PRO A 359 24.28 4.08 -49.40
C PRO A 359 25.10 4.44 -48.15
N SER A 360 24.48 5.18 -47.22
CA SER A 360 25.08 5.40 -45.91
C SER A 360 25.14 4.10 -45.10
N GLU A 361 26.13 3.96 -44.21
CA GLU A 361 26.43 2.71 -43.50
C GLU A 361 25.24 2.13 -42.72
N LYS A 362 24.40 3.00 -42.15
CA LYS A 362 23.21 2.63 -41.36
C LYS A 362 21.90 2.53 -42.16
N ALA A 363 21.98 2.60 -43.50
CA ALA A 363 20.82 2.56 -44.35
C ALA A 363 20.18 1.16 -44.43
N VAL A 364 18.86 1.13 -44.49
CA VAL A 364 18.07 -0.03 -44.95
C VAL A 364 17.34 0.26 -46.26
N GLU A 365 17.26 1.52 -46.67
CA GLU A 365 16.72 1.95 -47.96
C GLU A 365 17.65 2.99 -48.59
N LEU A 366 17.76 2.97 -49.91
CA LEU A 366 18.41 3.98 -50.73
C LEU A 366 17.46 4.38 -51.84
N VAL A 367 17.18 5.68 -51.96
CA VAL A 367 16.33 6.24 -53.01
C VAL A 367 17.22 7.03 -53.95
N VAL A 368 17.28 6.61 -55.22
CA VAL A 368 18.01 7.29 -56.29
C VAL A 368 17.01 7.81 -57.32
N SER A 369 17.11 9.09 -57.65
CA SER A 369 16.31 9.74 -58.68
C SER A 369 17.19 10.36 -59.76
N TYR A 370 16.82 10.19 -61.02
CA TYR A 370 17.53 10.76 -62.18
C TYR A 370 16.51 11.10 -63.29
N VAL A 371 16.96 11.84 -64.32
CA VAL A 371 16.14 12.15 -65.50
C VAL A 371 16.64 11.31 -66.68
N ASP A 372 15.73 10.58 -67.32
CA ASP A 372 16.06 9.79 -68.50
C ASP A 372 16.21 10.65 -69.78
N ASN A 373 16.75 10.05 -70.85
CA ASN A 373 16.95 10.74 -72.13
C ASN A 373 15.65 11.28 -72.77
N ASN A 374 14.48 10.78 -72.39
CA ASN A 374 13.18 11.30 -72.84
C ASN A 374 12.72 12.51 -72.00
N GLY A 375 13.50 12.90 -70.98
CA GLY A 375 13.18 13.98 -70.07
C GLY A 375 12.27 13.58 -68.91
N LYS A 376 12.03 12.28 -68.68
CA LYS A 376 11.16 11.80 -67.61
C LYS A 376 11.96 11.45 -66.36
N SER A 377 11.47 11.88 -65.19
CA SER A 377 12.04 11.48 -63.90
C SER A 377 11.84 9.99 -63.65
N GLN A 378 12.91 9.33 -63.25
CA GLN A 378 12.94 7.94 -62.82
C GLN A 378 13.34 7.90 -61.35
N THR A 379 12.74 6.98 -60.59
CA THR A 379 13.09 6.73 -59.19
C THR A 379 13.35 5.24 -59.01
N VAL A 380 14.47 4.92 -58.40
CA VAL A 380 14.92 3.58 -58.03
C VAL A 380 14.94 3.53 -56.51
N VAL A 381 14.20 2.60 -55.93
CA VAL A 381 14.28 2.30 -54.50
C VAL A 381 15.05 1.00 -54.36
N VAL A 382 16.08 1.01 -53.53
CA VAL A 382 16.89 -0.17 -53.21
C VAL A 382 16.74 -0.43 -51.72
N THR A 383 16.34 -1.64 -51.35
CA THR A 383 15.97 -2.01 -49.97
C THR A 383 16.79 -3.19 -49.50
N LYS A 384 17.27 -3.12 -48.27
CA LYS A 384 17.99 -4.18 -47.57
C LYS A 384 16.98 -5.13 -46.90
N GLY A 385 17.01 -6.39 -47.29
CA GLY A 385 16.20 -7.46 -46.71
C GLY A 385 16.64 -7.82 -45.29
N THR A 386 15.82 -8.64 -44.62
CA THR A 386 16.13 -9.19 -43.29
C THR A 386 17.26 -10.23 -43.30
N ASP A 387 17.61 -10.74 -44.48
CA ASP A 387 18.81 -11.52 -44.79
C ASP A 387 20.08 -10.65 -44.91
N GLY A 388 19.93 -9.32 -44.86
CA GLY A 388 21.00 -8.35 -45.02
C GLY A 388 21.34 -8.01 -46.47
N LEU A 389 20.65 -8.58 -47.46
CA LEU A 389 20.93 -8.39 -48.88
C LEU A 389 20.12 -7.25 -49.50
N TRP A 390 20.71 -6.51 -50.43
CA TRP A 390 20.07 -5.38 -51.11
C TRP A 390 19.39 -5.81 -52.42
N THR A 391 18.18 -5.30 -52.64
CA THR A 391 17.35 -5.57 -53.82
C THR A 391 16.78 -4.28 -54.39
N ALA A 392 16.60 -4.19 -55.71
CA ALA A 392 16.10 -2.99 -56.39
C ALA A 392 14.64 -3.12 -56.83
N SER A 393 13.90 -2.01 -56.82
CA SER A 393 12.51 -1.91 -57.29
C SER A 393 12.35 -2.06 -58.80
N ASN A 394 13.44 -1.98 -59.58
CA ASN A 394 13.45 -2.19 -61.03
C ASN A 394 14.83 -2.70 -61.51
N THR A 395 14.88 -3.23 -62.74
CA THR A 395 16.05 -3.89 -63.34
C THR A 395 16.91 -2.97 -64.21
N VAL A 396 16.66 -1.65 -64.19
CA VAL A 396 17.38 -0.67 -65.05
C VAL A 396 18.76 -0.32 -64.48
N VAL A 397 18.95 -0.51 -63.18
CA VAL A 397 20.23 -0.35 -62.48
C VAL A 397 20.85 -1.70 -62.14
N ILE A 398 22.16 -1.70 -61.92
CA ILE A 398 22.87 -2.84 -61.32
C ILE A 398 23.03 -2.54 -59.84
N VAL A 399 22.72 -3.50 -58.97
CA VAL A 399 22.92 -3.39 -57.52
C VAL A 399 23.81 -4.51 -57.02
N ASP A 400 24.82 -4.16 -56.23
CA ASP A 400 25.60 -5.11 -55.44
C ASP A 400 24.73 -5.58 -54.25
N PRO A 401 24.38 -6.88 -54.17
CA PRO A 401 23.48 -7.38 -53.15
C PRO A 401 24.08 -7.36 -51.74
N VAL A 402 25.41 -7.24 -51.59
CA VAL A 402 26.06 -7.20 -50.27
C VAL A 402 26.27 -5.76 -49.81
N THR A 403 26.81 -4.90 -50.67
CA THR A 403 27.16 -3.51 -50.30
C THR A 403 26.01 -2.52 -50.50
N GLY A 404 25.00 -2.87 -51.31
CA GLY A 404 23.94 -1.94 -51.70
C GLY A 404 24.40 -0.87 -52.69
N GLN A 405 25.63 -0.97 -53.21
CA GLN A 405 26.14 -0.09 -54.25
C GLN A 405 25.26 -0.18 -55.51
N VAL A 406 24.82 0.96 -56.00
CA VAL A 406 23.98 1.10 -57.20
C VAL A 406 24.83 1.67 -58.32
N ILE A 407 24.85 1.00 -59.48
CA ILE A 407 25.43 1.52 -60.71
C ILE A 407 24.26 1.87 -61.64
N VAL A 408 24.09 3.17 -61.90
CA VAL A 408 23.13 3.69 -62.89
C VAL A 408 23.88 3.84 -64.22
N PRO A 409 23.48 3.10 -65.28
CA PRO A 409 24.14 3.19 -66.58
C PRO A 409 24.05 4.61 -67.13
N GLY A 410 25.17 5.26 -67.46
CA GLY A 410 25.10 6.66 -67.89
C GLY A 410 24.43 6.85 -69.24
N SER A 411 24.33 5.79 -70.04
CA SER A 411 23.57 5.77 -71.30
C SER A 411 22.06 5.95 -71.11
N VAL A 412 21.50 5.77 -69.90
CA VAL A 412 20.08 6.03 -69.62
C VAL A 412 19.83 7.40 -68.97
N ILE A 413 20.87 8.15 -68.60
CA ILE A 413 20.76 9.44 -67.89
C ILE A 413 20.95 10.60 -68.87
N LYS A 414 20.04 11.56 -68.85
CA LYS A 414 20.13 12.76 -69.69
C LYS A 414 21.29 13.67 -69.22
N PRO A 415 22.27 13.99 -70.09
CA PRO A 415 23.32 14.97 -69.77
C PRO A 415 22.74 16.35 -69.43
N GLY A 416 23.38 17.05 -68.50
CA GLY A 416 22.94 18.36 -68.01
C GLY A 416 21.82 18.30 -66.97
N THR A 417 21.55 17.13 -66.39
CA THR A 417 20.56 16.95 -65.31
C THR A 417 21.24 16.59 -63.99
N VAL A 418 20.45 16.43 -62.92
CA VAL A 418 20.94 16.07 -61.59
C VAL A 418 20.52 14.64 -61.26
N VAL A 419 21.46 13.85 -60.74
CA VAL A 419 21.19 12.58 -60.05
C VAL A 419 21.14 12.86 -58.56
N THR A 420 20.01 12.59 -57.92
CA THR A 420 19.81 12.77 -56.48
C THR A 420 19.76 11.41 -55.79
N ALA A 421 20.47 11.25 -54.68
CA ALA A 421 20.42 10.06 -53.84
C ALA A 421 20.28 10.43 -52.36
N TYR A 422 19.42 9.71 -51.62
CA TYR A 422 19.38 9.78 -50.15
C TYR A 422 19.07 8.40 -49.56
N SER A 423 19.58 8.13 -48.37
CA SER A 423 19.31 6.87 -47.64
C SER A 423 18.22 7.04 -46.61
N LYS A 424 17.62 5.94 -46.15
CA LYS A 424 16.77 5.90 -44.96
C LYS A 424 17.22 4.84 -43.95
N ASP A 425 17.02 5.13 -42.67
CA ASP A 425 17.25 4.20 -41.56
C ASP A 425 16.07 3.24 -41.31
N GLU A 426 16.22 2.35 -40.32
CA GLU A 426 15.22 1.33 -39.94
C GLU A 426 13.83 1.88 -39.55
N VAL A 427 13.72 3.17 -39.20
CA VAL A 427 12.43 3.82 -38.88
C VAL A 427 11.96 4.80 -39.95
N GLY A 428 12.67 4.84 -41.09
CA GLY A 428 12.33 5.63 -42.27
C GLY A 428 12.76 7.10 -42.21
N ASN A 429 13.69 7.49 -41.33
CA ASN A 429 14.28 8.83 -41.35
C ASN A 429 15.23 8.95 -42.54
N SER A 430 15.11 10.03 -43.33
CA SER A 430 16.03 10.31 -44.44
C SER A 430 17.36 10.89 -43.96
N SER A 431 18.46 10.46 -44.57
CA SER A 431 19.74 11.17 -44.50
C SER A 431 19.78 12.36 -45.46
N ASP A 432 20.83 13.19 -45.36
CA ASP A 432 21.05 14.30 -46.30
C ASP A 432 21.16 13.79 -47.75
N SER A 433 20.69 14.57 -48.72
CA SER A 433 20.72 14.17 -50.12
C SER A 433 22.07 14.50 -50.75
N ALA A 434 22.63 13.57 -51.50
CA ALA A 434 23.71 13.84 -52.45
C ALA A 434 23.10 14.17 -53.81
N GLU A 435 23.48 15.30 -54.38
CA GLU A 435 23.04 15.78 -55.69
C GLU A 435 24.26 15.93 -56.60
N ALA A 436 24.34 15.08 -57.62
CA ALA A 436 25.41 15.10 -58.61
C ALA A 436 24.92 15.73 -59.91
N GLU A 437 25.50 16.86 -60.31
CA GLU A 437 25.34 17.36 -61.68
C GLU A 437 26.09 16.43 -62.64
N VAL A 438 25.41 15.92 -63.66
CA VAL A 438 26.03 15.04 -64.67
C VAL A 438 26.13 15.72 -66.03
N VAL A 439 27.28 15.53 -66.70
CA VAL A 439 27.53 16.00 -68.07
C VAL A 439 27.94 14.83 -68.95
N ALA A 440 27.86 14.99 -70.26
CA ALA A 440 28.27 13.93 -71.19
C ALA A 440 29.76 13.59 -71.03
N VAL A 441 30.11 12.31 -71.18
CA VAL A 441 31.53 11.91 -71.30
C VAL A 441 32.11 12.52 -72.58
N ASP A 442 31.37 12.38 -73.68
CA ASP A 442 31.59 12.96 -75.01
C ASP A 442 30.31 13.69 -75.47
N GLU A 443 30.42 14.98 -75.75
CA GLU A 443 29.29 15.84 -76.14
C GLU A 443 28.66 15.45 -77.49
N ASN A 444 29.38 14.71 -78.33
CA ASN A 444 28.89 14.24 -79.63
C ASN A 444 28.39 12.79 -79.61
N ASN A 445 28.50 12.09 -78.48
CA ASN A 445 28.15 10.68 -78.37
C ASN A 445 27.44 10.36 -77.05
N SER A 446 26.10 10.48 -77.04
CA SER A 446 25.28 10.15 -75.86
C SER A 446 25.37 8.69 -75.41
N ALA A 447 25.90 7.77 -76.24
CA ALA A 447 26.14 6.38 -75.84
C ALA A 447 27.44 6.19 -75.04
N ALA A 448 28.33 7.21 -74.99
CA ALA A 448 29.53 7.21 -74.14
C ALA A 448 29.21 7.41 -72.64
N GLY A 449 27.95 7.65 -72.30
CA GLY A 449 27.49 7.83 -70.93
C GLY A 449 27.73 9.22 -70.35
N VAL A 450 27.67 9.33 -69.02
CA VAL A 450 27.81 10.60 -68.29
C VAL A 450 28.92 10.54 -67.25
N LYS A 451 29.41 11.70 -66.85
CA LYS A 451 30.36 11.91 -65.77
C LYS A 451 29.83 12.95 -64.79
N VAL A 452 30.08 12.72 -63.50
CA VAL A 452 29.86 13.69 -62.42
C VAL A 452 30.73 14.93 -62.67
N LYS A 453 30.09 16.10 -62.75
CA LYS A 453 30.70 17.43 -62.84
C LYS A 453 30.95 18.03 -61.46
N SER A 454 29.99 17.88 -60.56
CA SER A 454 30.04 18.31 -59.16
C SER A 454 29.11 17.43 -58.33
N VAL A 455 29.37 17.34 -57.03
CA VAL A 455 28.46 16.75 -56.04
C VAL A 455 28.25 17.76 -54.93
N THR A 456 27.00 18.00 -54.57
CA THR A 456 26.61 18.83 -53.42
C THR A 456 25.81 17.97 -52.45
N THR A 457 26.06 18.12 -51.15
CA THR A 457 25.24 17.52 -50.09
C THR A 457 24.24 18.55 -49.57
N ASN A 458 22.95 18.25 -49.66
CA ASN A 458 21.86 19.12 -49.24
C ASN A 458 21.13 18.54 -48.03
N ALA A 459 20.85 19.40 -47.04
CA ALA A 459 20.09 19.00 -45.86
C ALA A 459 18.68 18.55 -46.25
N ASN A 460 18.35 17.28 -46.00
CA ASN A 460 17.11 16.67 -46.49
C ASN A 460 15.94 16.94 -45.52
N ASN A 461 15.70 18.22 -45.24
CA ASN A 461 14.66 18.66 -44.32
C ASN A 461 13.28 18.41 -44.93
N VAL A 462 12.57 17.43 -44.37
CA VAL A 462 11.15 17.14 -44.67
C VAL A 462 10.24 18.35 -44.34
N GLU A 463 10.69 19.27 -43.48
CA GLU A 463 10.04 20.57 -43.27
C GLU A 463 10.70 21.72 -44.06
N LYS A 464 10.54 21.72 -45.39
CA LYS A 464 10.38 23.02 -46.07
C LYS A 464 9.00 23.57 -45.70
N LYS A 465 8.96 24.44 -44.67
CA LYS A 465 7.85 25.40 -44.48
C LYS A 465 7.45 25.92 -45.85
N ALA A 466 6.17 25.80 -46.20
CA ALA A 466 5.66 26.20 -47.52
C ALA A 466 6.02 27.66 -47.82
N LYS A 467 7.11 27.83 -48.57
CA LYS A 467 7.58 29.13 -49.02
C LYS A 467 6.57 29.58 -50.07
N GLN A 468 5.83 30.65 -49.80
CA GLN A 468 4.92 31.23 -50.79
C GLN A 468 5.67 31.37 -52.12
N LEU A 469 5.11 30.78 -53.17
CA LEU A 469 5.60 31.00 -54.53
C LEU A 469 5.50 32.50 -54.84
N PRO A 470 6.49 33.10 -55.50
CA PRO A 470 6.44 34.50 -55.85
C PRO A 470 5.27 34.77 -56.80
N ASN A 471 4.54 35.84 -56.49
CA ASN A 471 3.37 36.28 -57.23
C ASN A 471 3.77 36.77 -58.64
N THR A 472 3.55 35.95 -59.67
CA THR A 472 3.64 36.38 -61.08
C THR A 472 2.24 36.65 -61.58
N GLY A 473 1.86 37.94 -61.63
CA GLY A 473 0.53 38.34 -62.05
C GLY A 473 0.32 38.23 -63.55
N GLU A 474 -0.83 37.70 -63.94
CA GLU A 474 -1.44 37.89 -65.26
C GLU A 474 -2.95 38.01 -65.04
N GLU A 475 -3.59 39.02 -65.64
CA GLU A 475 -5.00 39.36 -65.38
C GLU A 475 -5.96 38.66 -66.35
N ALA A 476 -7.22 38.54 -65.91
CA ALA A 476 -8.43 38.24 -66.70
C ALA A 476 -8.57 36.77 -67.22
N ASN A 477 -9.75 36.14 -67.22
CA ASN A 477 -11.09 36.63 -66.88
C ASN A 477 -12.08 35.49 -66.51
N SER A 478 -13.10 35.81 -65.69
CA SER A 478 -14.44 35.21 -65.67
C SER A 478 -14.64 33.69 -65.47
N ALA A 479 -15.07 33.27 -64.26
CA ALA A 479 -16.36 32.56 -64.06
C ALA A 479 -16.78 32.42 -62.58
N THR A 480 -18.05 32.75 -62.33
CA THR A 480 -18.86 32.84 -61.10
C THR A 480 -18.96 31.61 -60.16
N SER A 481 -19.09 31.92 -58.84
CA SER A 481 -19.86 31.20 -57.78
C SER A 481 -19.34 29.83 -57.30
N LEU A 482 -19.47 29.39 -56.03
CA LEU A 482 -20.00 29.94 -54.76
C LEU A 482 -18.86 29.85 -53.69
N GLY A 483 -18.82 30.52 -52.54
CA GLY A 483 -19.85 31.19 -51.75
C GLY A 483 -19.95 30.57 -50.35
N LEU A 484 -19.74 31.41 -49.32
CA LEU A 484 -19.70 31.12 -47.86
C LEU A 484 -18.46 30.27 -47.42
N VAL A 485 -17.88 30.42 -46.22
CA VAL A 485 -18.00 31.44 -45.14
C VAL A 485 -16.64 31.58 -44.39
N ALA A 486 -16.44 32.63 -43.59
CA ALA A 486 -15.17 32.94 -42.91
C ALA A 486 -15.17 32.74 -41.39
N LEU A 487 -13.97 32.40 -40.87
CA LEU A 487 -13.33 32.85 -39.61
C LEU A 487 -14.16 33.49 -38.48
N GLY A 488 -13.98 32.97 -37.27
CA GLY A 488 -14.31 33.65 -36.00
C GLY A 488 -13.18 33.52 -34.98
N LEU A 489 -12.26 34.49 -34.96
CA LEU A 489 -11.26 34.66 -33.90
C LEU A 489 -11.95 35.23 -32.64
N GLY A 490 -11.81 34.56 -31.49
CA GLY A 490 -12.36 35.00 -30.20
C GLY A 490 -11.32 34.92 -29.10
N LEU A 491 -10.84 36.08 -28.64
CA LEU A 491 -9.75 36.23 -27.66
C LEU A 491 -10.32 36.55 -26.26
N ALA A 492 -10.09 35.68 -25.26
CA ALA A 492 -10.30 36.00 -23.83
C ALA A 492 -9.47 35.01 -22.96
N LEU A 493 -8.41 35.45 -22.25
CA LEU A 493 -8.41 36.13 -20.93
C LEU A 493 -8.87 35.28 -19.72
N LEU A 494 -7.90 34.49 -19.21
CA LEU A 494 -7.43 34.48 -17.81
C LEU A 494 -8.43 34.85 -16.68
N ALA A 495 -8.80 33.86 -15.84
CA ALA A 495 -9.04 34.07 -14.40
C ALA A 495 -9.02 32.75 -13.61
N ALA A 496 -8.24 32.70 -12.52
CA ALA A 496 -8.27 31.60 -11.56
C ALA A 496 -9.28 31.86 -10.43
N LYS A 497 -9.93 30.82 -9.88
CA LYS A 497 -10.54 30.91 -8.54
C LYS A 497 -10.66 29.57 -7.82
N ARG A 498 -9.89 29.40 -6.73
CA ARG A 498 -10.17 28.44 -5.64
C ARG A 498 -11.19 29.05 -4.67
N ARG A 499 -12.22 28.28 -4.29
CA ARG A 499 -12.88 28.21 -2.97
C ARG A 499 -13.39 26.76 -2.86
N ARG A 500 -13.01 25.93 -1.87
CA ARG A 500 -13.06 26.05 -0.40
C ARG A 500 -14.50 25.87 0.12
N ASP A 501 -14.73 24.67 0.65
CA ASP A 501 -15.52 24.24 1.82
C ASP A 501 -16.75 25.06 2.24
N GLU A 502 -17.90 24.38 2.37
CA GLU A 502 -18.71 24.27 3.60
C GLU A 502 -19.92 23.31 3.42
N GLU A 503 -20.48 22.85 4.56
CA GLU A 503 -21.69 22.01 4.74
C GLU A 503 -21.58 20.50 4.35
N ALA A 504 -21.96 19.53 5.20
CA ALA A 504 -22.61 19.57 6.53
C ALA A 504 -22.14 18.41 7.44
#